data_AF-A0A971L268-F1
#
_entry.id   AF-A0A971L268-F1
#
_cell.length_a   1.000
_cell.length_b   1.000
_cell.length_c   1.000
_cell.angle_alpha   90.00
_cell.angle_beta   90.00
_cell.angle_gamma   90.00
#
_symmetry.space_group_name_H-M   'P 1'
#
loop_
_entity.id
_entity.type
_entity.pdbx_description
1 polymer ?
#
loop_
_entity_poly.entity_id
_entity_poly.type
_entity_poly.pdbx_seq_one_letter_code
_entity_poly.pdbx_strand_id
1 'polypeptide(L)' 'MATESINTRIAQYLADLAEQENAYTFLLPISRKDLASYLGTTPETLSRRFSEFEAAGWIAQTGQRQITVLDLDALLLT' A
#
# COMPACT_ATOMS: atom_id res chain seq x y z
N MET A 1 -5.18 14.97 12.51
CA MET A 1 -4.97 13.87 13.48
C MET A 1 -5.93 12.71 13.23
N ALA A 2 -5.99 12.17 12.01
CA ALA A 2 -6.76 10.97 11.66
C ALA A 2 -6.24 10.31 10.37
N THR A 3 -5.69 11.14 9.46
CA THR A 3 -5.19 10.70 8.14
C THR A 3 -3.81 10.05 8.19
N GLU A 4 -2.91 10.47 9.08
CA GLU A 4 -1.60 9.83 9.28
C GLU A 4 -1.78 8.33 9.56
N SER A 5 -2.75 7.98 10.40
CA SER A 5 -3.01 6.57 10.73
C SER A 5 -3.42 5.72 9.51
N ILE A 6 -4.08 6.28 8.49
CA ILE A 6 -4.42 5.52 7.28
C ILE A 6 -3.15 5.24 6.46
N ASN A 7 -2.30 6.25 6.26
CA ASN A 7 -1.08 6.10 5.46
C ASN A 7 -0.17 5.05 6.08
N THR A 8 0.11 5.18 7.37
CA THR A 8 0.96 4.24 8.10
C THR A 8 0.37 2.83 8.08
N ARG A 9 -0.96 2.67 8.20
CA ARG A 9 -1.61 1.34 8.10
C ARG A 9 -1.45 0.71 6.72
N ILE A 10 -1.62 1.49 5.65
CA ILE A 10 -1.41 1.00 4.28
C ILE A 10 0.05 0.60 4.10
N ALA A 11 0.97 1.47 4.50
CA ALA A 11 2.40 1.25 4.42
C ALA A 11 2.83 -0.03 5.16
N GLN A 12 2.42 -0.16 6.42
CA GLN A 12 2.67 -1.36 7.24
C GLN A 12 2.12 -2.63 6.60
N TYR A 13 0.91 -2.58 6.03
CA TYR A 13 0.33 -3.74 5.36
C TYR A 13 1.13 -4.17 4.12
N LEU A 14 1.56 -3.21 3.30
CA LEU A 14 2.40 -3.48 2.13
C LEU A 14 3.79 -3.98 2.53
N ALA A 15 4.36 -3.44 3.61
CA ALA A 15 5.62 -3.87 4.19
C ALA A 15 5.56 -5.32 4.68
N ASP A 16 4.54 -5.65 5.47
CA ASP A 16 4.30 -7.00 5.98
C ASP A 16 4.13 -8.01 4.84
N LEU A 17 3.39 -7.66 3.78
CA LEU A 17 3.28 -8.50 2.58
C LEU A 17 4.64 -8.70 1.88
N ALA A 18 5.45 -7.65 1.76
CA ALA A 18 6.77 -7.75 1.16
C ALA A 18 7.70 -8.67 1.98
N GLU A 19 7.63 -8.58 3.31
CA GLU A 19 8.40 -9.42 4.22
C GLU A 19 7.92 -10.88 4.17
N GLN A 20 6.60 -11.12 4.19
CA GLN A 20 6.01 -12.45 4.13
C GLN A 20 6.33 -13.18 2.83
N GLU A 21 6.22 -12.50 1.69
CA GLU A 21 6.55 -13.07 0.38
C GLU A 21 8.06 -13.12 0.11
N ASN A 22 8.87 -12.54 1.01
CA ASN A 22 10.31 -12.33 0.86
C ASN A 22 10.67 -11.68 -0.49
N ALA A 23 9.79 -10.80 -0.97
CA ALA A 23 9.86 -10.21 -2.30
C ALA A 23 9.30 -8.80 -2.30
N TYR A 24 10.00 -7.89 -2.98
CA TYR A 24 9.52 -6.52 -3.17
C TYR A 24 8.32 -6.44 -4.10
N THR A 25 8.09 -7.46 -4.94
CA THR A 25 6.92 -7.54 -5.82
C THR A 25 6.01 -8.66 -5.36
N PHE A 26 4.77 -8.32 -5.04
CA PHE A 26 3.77 -9.26 -4.55
C PHE A 26 2.38 -8.95 -5.12
N LEU A 27 1.50 -9.93 -5.02
CA LEU A 27 0.10 -9.80 -5.41
C LEU A 27 -0.75 -9.56 -4.17
N LEU A 28 -1.64 -8.57 -4.23
CA LEU A 28 -2.58 -8.33 -3.15
C LEU A 28 -3.50 -9.56 -2.98
N PRO A 29 -3.55 -10.17 -1.77
CA PRO A 29 -4.36 -11.37 -1.53
C PRO A 29 -5.86 -11.04 -1.67
N ILE A 30 -6.24 -9.81 -1.35
CA ILE A 30 -7.59 -9.27 -1.47
C ILE A 30 -7.65 -8.13 -2.49
N SER A 31 -8.85 -7.79 -2.95
CA SER A 31 -9.06 -6.66 -3.86
C SER A 31 -8.82 -5.33 -3.14
N ARG A 32 -8.47 -4.26 -3.88
CA ARG A 32 -8.32 -2.90 -3.31
C ARG A 32 -9.54 -2.46 -2.50
N LYS A 33 -10.74 -2.85 -2.93
CA LYS A 33 -11.99 -2.53 -2.23
C LYS A 33 -12.07 -3.20 -0.85
N ASP A 34 -11.76 -4.50 -0.79
CA ASP A 34 -11.69 -5.24 0.47
C ASP A 34 -10.56 -4.71 1.36
N LEU A 35 -9.40 -4.37 0.79
CA LEU A 35 -8.30 -3.77 1.53
C LEU A 35 -8.70 -2.43 2.15
N ALA A 36 -9.45 -1.61 1.41
CA ALA A 36 -9.93 -0.35 1.94
C ALA A 36 -10.86 -0.57 3.14
N SER A 37 -11.84 -1.47 3.01
CA SER A 37 -12.71 -1.85 4.13
C SER A 37 -11.94 -2.42 5.32
N TYR A 38 -10.92 -3.24 5.05
CA TYR A 38 -10.06 -3.84 6.08
C TYR A 38 -9.26 -2.79 6.86
N LEU A 39 -8.70 -1.80 6.16
CA LEU A 39 -7.93 -0.71 6.77
C LEU A 39 -8.81 0.38 7.38
N GLY A 40 -10.14 0.28 7.23
CA GLY A 40 -11.11 1.25 7.73
C GLY A 40 -11.15 2.54 6.92
N THR A 41 -10.91 2.44 5.60
CA THR A 41 -10.90 3.56 4.66
C THR A 41 -11.81 3.29 3.46
N THR A 42 -12.03 4.28 2.60
CA THR A 42 -12.79 4.10 1.36
C THR A 42 -11.87 3.66 0.21
N PRO A 43 -12.36 2.86 -0.75
CA PRO A 43 -11.59 2.47 -1.93
C PRO A 43 -11.06 3.68 -2.71
N GLU A 44 -11.81 4.79 -2.74
CA GLU A 44 -11.36 6.05 -3.34
C GLU A 44 -10.16 6.64 -2.61
N THR A 45 -10.19 6.67 -1.26
CA THR A 45 -9.07 7.18 -0.45
C THR A 45 -7.86 6.27 -0.59
N LEU A 46 -8.04 4.95 -0.51
CA LEU A 46 -6.97 3.98 -0.69
C LEU A 46 -6.32 4.14 -2.08
N SER A 47 -7.13 4.23 -3.14
CA SER A 47 -6.62 4.40 -4.50
C SER A 47 -5.83 5.70 -4.64
N ARG A 48 -6.32 6.79 -4.04
CA ARG A 48 -5.61 8.07 -4.04
C ARG A 48 -4.26 7.94 -3.34
N ARG A 49 -4.20 7.26 -2.19
CA ARG A 49 -2.96 7.04 -1.45
C ARG A 49 -1.96 6.17 -2.19
N PHE A 50 -2.41 5.11 -2.85
CA PHE A 50 -1.55 4.28 -3.69
C PHE A 50 -0.95 5.10 -4.84
N SER A 51 -1.75 5.95 -5.48
CA SER A 51 -1.23 6.88 -6.49
C SER A 51 -0.25 7.91 -5.92
N GLU A 52 -0.47 8.40 -4.69
CA GLU A 52 0.47 9.29 -3.99
C GLU A 52 1.81 8.58 -3.72
N PHE A 53 1.77 7.33 -3.23
CA PHE A 53 2.97 6.53 -2.99
C PHE A 53 3.71 6.17 -4.27
N GLU A 54 2.97 5.90 -5.36
CA GLU A 54 3.56 5.66 -6.67
C GLU A 54 4.19 6.92 -7.25
N ALA A 55 3.53 8.07 -7.14
CA ALA A 55 4.07 9.36 -7.57
C ALA A 55 5.31 9.77 -6.75
N ALA A 56 5.37 9.36 -5.47
CA ALA A 56 6.54 9.56 -4.61
C ALA A 56 7.68 8.57 -4.91
N GLY A 57 7.45 7.56 -5.75
CA GLY A 57 8.44 6.54 -6.10
C GLY A 57 8.66 5.49 -5.01
N TRP A 58 7.72 5.34 -4.06
CA TRP A 58 7.81 4.36 -2.97
C TRP A 58 7.29 3.00 -3.39
N ILE A 59 6.28 2.98 -4.26
CA ILE A 59 5.71 1.76 -4.83
C ILE A 59 5.52 1.93 -6.35
N ALA A 60 5.31 0.82 -7.05
CA ALA A 60 4.86 0.79 -8.43
C ALA A 60 3.72 -0.21 -8.56
N GLN A 61 2.59 0.21 -9.15
CA GLN A 61 1.47 -0.67 -9.41
C GLN A 61 1.65 -1.32 -10.78
N THR A 62 1.71 -2.65 -10.81
CA THR A 62 1.77 -3.41 -12.08
C THR A 62 0.45 -4.16 -12.28
N GLY A 63 -0.32 -3.78 -13.30
CA GLY A 63 -1.63 -4.38 -13.55
C GLY A 63 -2.64 -4.10 -12.43
N GLN A 64 -3.58 -5.03 -12.21
CA GLN A 64 -4.73 -4.78 -11.32
C GLN A 64 -4.44 -5.04 -9.83
N ARG A 65 -3.57 -6.00 -9.52
CA ARG A 65 -3.34 -6.49 -8.14
C ARG A 65 -1.86 -6.66 -7.76
N GLN A 66 -0.93 -6.43 -8.68
CA GLN A 66 0.50 -6.54 -8.36
C GLN A 66 1.02 -5.18 -7.90
N ILE A 67 1.74 -5.20 -6.79
CA ILE A 67 2.42 -4.04 -6.22
C ILE A 67 3.90 -4.39 -6.12
N THR A 68 4.75 -3.44 -6.49
CA THR A 68 6.19 -3.51 -6.30
C THR A 68 6.59 -2.41 -5.33
N VAL A 69 7.12 -2.76 -4.17
CA VAL A 69 7.72 -1.80 -3.24
C VAL A 69 9.10 -1.42 -3.77
N LEU A 70 9.28 -0.14 -4.07
CA LEU A 70 10.56 0.42 -4.52
C LEU A 70 11.38 0.92 -3.34
N ASP A 71 10.70 1.54 -2.35
CA ASP A 71 11.35 2.13 -1.17
C ASP A 71 10.50 1.85 0.08
N LEU A 72 10.90 0.81 0.82
CA LEU A 72 10.20 0.37 2.02
C LEU A 72 10.39 1.34 3.18
N ASP A 73 11.58 1.94 3.29
CA ASP A 73 11.93 2.85 4.38
C ASP A 73 11.11 4.14 4.28
N ALA A 74 11.08 4.74 3.08
CA ALA A 74 10.24 5.91 2.81
C ALA A 74 8.75 5.61 2.98
N LEU A 75 8.29 4.41 2.60
CA LEU A 75 6.93 3.96 2.81
C LEU A 75 6.58 3.90 4.30
N LEU A 76 7.48 3.44 5.17
CA LEU A 76 7.25 3.33 6.63
C LEU A 76 7.40 4.65 7.39
N LEU A 77 8.01 5.67 6.78
CA LEU A 77 8.18 7.02 7.35
C LEU A 77 7.00 7.98 7.08
N THR A 78 5.92 7.49 6.43
CA THR A 78 4.73 8.28 6.03
C THR A 78 3.68 8.52 7.12
#